data_AF-A0A7T7M8Q1-F1
#
_entry.id   AF-A0A7T7M8Q1-F1
#
_cell.length_a   1.000
_cell.length_b   1.000
_cell.length_c   1.000
_cell.angle_alpha   90.00
_cell.angle_beta   90.00
_cell.angle_gamma   90.00
#
_symmetry.space_group_name_H-M   'P 1'
#
loop_
_entity.id
_entity.type
_entity.pdbx_description
1 polymer ?
#
loop_
_entity_poly.entity_id
_entity_poly.type
_entity_poly.pdbx_seq_one_letter_code
_entity_poly.pdbx_strand_id
1 'polypeptide(L)'
;MTNFVALLHGLLPKDILAQISSSPQDYLDRPLTHLGLDSLSTFEVLTRIEQDLGHELDYETIDPDSLTTLRGLSSLLGRNEV
;
A
#
# COMPACT_ATOMS: atom_id res chain seq x y z
N MET A 1 2.74 -12.98 3.47
CA MET A 1 2.06 -11.94 4.28
C MET A 1 2.73 -10.62 3.96
N THR A 2 2.02 -9.69 3.32
CA THR A 2 2.54 -8.37 2.96
C THR A 2 2.93 -7.58 4.21
N ASN A 3 4.17 -7.09 4.27
CA ASN A 3 4.64 -6.28 5.39
C ASN A 3 4.30 -4.79 5.16
N PHE A 4 3.07 -4.40 5.48
CA PHE A 4 2.61 -3.00 5.37
C PHE A 4 3.48 -2.02 6.14
N VAL A 5 4.04 -2.43 7.28
CA VAL A 5 4.89 -1.56 8.10
C VAL A 5 6.15 -1.17 7.33
N ALA A 6 6.77 -2.12 6.63
CA ALA A 6 7.94 -1.85 5.80
C ALA A 6 7.58 -0.93 4.62
N LEU A 7 6.45 -1.21 3.96
CA LEU A 7 6.01 -0.45 2.79
C LEU A 7 5.72 1.02 3.13
N LEU A 8 5.02 1.26 4.23
CA LEU A 8 4.54 2.57 4.67
C LEU A 8 5.53 3.29 5.61
N HIS A 9 6.69 2.67 5.89
CA HIS A 9 7.68 3.24 6.78
C HIS A 9 8.16 4.61 6.27
N GLY A 10 8.14 5.62 7.14
CA GLY A 10 8.53 6.99 6.80
C GLY A 10 7.44 7.80 6.08
N LEU A 11 6.35 7.17 5.64
CA LEU A 11 5.18 7.84 5.03
C LEU A 11 4.07 8.07 6.04
N LEU A 12 3.98 7.22 7.06
CA LEU A 12 3.03 7.35 8.16
C LEU A 12 3.73 7.53 9.51
N PRO A 13 3.08 8.20 10.48
CA PRO A 13 3.56 8.24 11.85
C PRO A 13 3.70 6.83 12.45
N LYS A 14 4.69 6.65 13.32
CA LYS A 14 4.98 5.36 13.95
C LYS A 14 3.79 4.78 14.71
N ASP A 15 2.98 5.63 15.34
CA ASP A 15 1.77 5.21 16.06
C ASP A 15 0.70 4.62 15.13
N ILE A 16 0.56 5.17 13.92
CA ILE A 16 -0.37 4.65 12.89
C ILE A 16 0.15 3.32 12.35
N LEU A 17 1.46 3.22 12.08
CA LEU A 17 2.09 1.96 11.65
C LEU A 17 1.93 0.86 12.70
N ALA A 18 2.08 1.17 13.99
CA ALA A 18 1.87 0.23 15.08
C ALA A 18 0.40 -0.24 15.17
N GLN A 19 -0.56 0.66 14.95
CA GLN A 19 -1.98 0.32 14.90
C GLN A 19 -2.31 -0.59 13.70
N ILE A 20 -1.81 -0.26 12.51
CA ILE A 20 -1.98 -1.09 11.31
C ILE A 20 -1.35 -2.47 11.53
N SER A 21 -0.17 -2.55 12.15
CA SER A 21 0.47 -3.82 12.46
C SER A 21 -0.31 -4.67 13.46
N SER A 22 -1.00 -4.03 14.41
CA SER A 22 -1.75 -4.72 15.47
C SER A 22 -3.10 -5.23 14.97
N SER A 23 -3.78 -4.45 14.12
CA SER A 23 -5.13 -4.75 13.62
C SER A 23 -5.27 -4.46 12.12
N PRO A 24 -4.49 -5.09 11.22
CA PRO A 24 -4.44 -4.72 9.80
C PRO A 24 -5.80 -4.82 9.11
N GLN A 25 -6.61 -5.80 9.51
CA GLN A 25 -7.97 -6.02 9.00
C GLN A 25 -8.90 -4.80 9.14
N ASP A 26 -8.72 -3.96 10.16
CA ASP A 26 -9.55 -2.78 10.39
C ASP A 26 -9.20 -1.62 9.44
N TYR A 27 -8.05 -1.71 8.76
CA TYR A 27 -7.49 -0.67 7.89
C TYR A 27 -7.45 -1.09 6.42
N LEU A 28 -7.70 -2.37 6.09
CA LEU A 28 -7.60 -2.90 4.73
C LEU A 28 -8.45 -2.12 3.71
N ASP A 29 -9.68 -1.80 4.09
CA ASP A 29 -10.68 -1.16 3.22
C ASP A 29 -10.79 0.36 3.47
N ARG A 30 -9.94 0.93 4.32
CA ARG A 30 -9.96 2.37 4.58
C ARG A 30 -9.19 3.10 3.47
N PRO A 31 -9.68 4.26 3.02
CA PRO A 31 -8.90 5.15 2.15
C PRO A 31 -7.57 5.50 2.80
N LEU A 32 -6.47 5.40 2.05
CA LEU A 32 -5.12 5.73 2.52
C LEU A 32 -5.04 7.20 2.99
N THR A 33 -5.82 8.09 2.37
CA THR A 33 -5.97 9.50 2.78
C THR A 33 -6.49 9.64 4.21
N HIS A 34 -7.34 8.73 4.70
CA HIS A 34 -7.80 8.73 6.09
C HIS A 34 -6.72 8.26 7.07
N LEU A 35 -5.66 7.60 6.58
CA LEU A 35 -4.49 7.20 7.38
C LEU A 35 -3.43 8.29 7.42
N GLY A 36 -3.57 9.34 6.58
CA GLY A 36 -2.59 10.42 6.43
C GLY A 36 -1.64 10.24 5.25
N LEU A 37 -1.86 9.26 4.37
CA LEU A 37 -1.17 9.19 3.08
C LEU A 37 -1.84 10.11 2.07
N ASP A 38 -1.13 11.15 1.67
CA ASP A 38 -1.54 11.99 0.54
C ASP A 38 -1.26 11.30 -0.81
N SER A 39 -1.70 11.92 -1.90
CA SER A 39 -1.50 11.40 -3.25
C SER A 39 -0.02 11.23 -3.61
N LEU A 40 0.87 12.07 -3.09
CA LEU A 40 2.31 11.99 -3.36
C LEU A 40 2.94 10.80 -2.64
N SER A 41 2.60 10.61 -1.36
CA SER A 41 3.03 9.48 -0.55
C SER A 41 2.48 8.17 -1.11
N THR A 42 1.25 8.19 -1.64
CA THR A 42 0.66 7.03 -2.33
C THR A 42 1.46 6.66 -3.57
N PHE A 43 1.89 7.65 -4.36
CA PHE A 43 2.78 7.40 -5.50
C PHE A 43 4.12 6.80 -5.07
N GLU A 44 4.72 7.29 -3.98
CA GLU A 44 5.95 6.73 -3.44
C GLU A 44 5.77 5.27 -2.99
N VAL A 45 4.61 4.90 -2.43
CA VAL A 45 4.29 3.50 -2.12
C VAL A 45 4.29 2.65 -3.38
N LEU A 46 3.68 3.12 -4.47
CA LEU A 46 3.64 2.39 -5.74
C LEU A 46 5.05 2.18 -6.30
N THR A 47 5.90 3.22 -6.27
CA THR A 47 7.30 3.09 -6.69
C THR A 47 8.08 2.08 -5.82
N ARG A 48 7.82 2.04 -4.51
CA ARG A 48 8.43 1.02 -3.63
C ARG A 48 7.96 -0.39 -3.98
N ILE A 49 6.69 -0.56 -4.36
CA ILE A 49 6.14 -1.84 -4.84
C ILE A 49 6.84 -2.25 -6.14
N GLU A 50 6.98 -1.34 -7.11
CA GLU A 50 7.70 -1.61 -8.37
C GLU A 50 9.14 -2.04 -8.14
N GLN A 51 9.83 -1.38 -7.20
CA GLN A 51 11.20 -1.73 -6.81
C GLN A 51 11.28 -3.12 -6.16
N ASP A 52 10.32 -3.47 -5.31
CA ASP A 52 10.26 -4.79 -4.67
C ASP A 52 9.94 -5.90 -5.68
N LEU A 53 9.06 -5.63 -6.63
CA LEU A 53 8.66 -6.54 -7.70
C LEU A 53 9.70 -6.66 -8.83
N GLY A 54 10.62 -5.70 -8.93
CA GLY A 54 11.65 -5.64 -9.98
C GLY A 54 11.11 -5.28 -11.37
N HIS A 55 9.89 -4.77 -11.47
CA HIS A 55 9.26 -4.32 -12.71
C HIS A 55 8.24 -3.20 -12.45
N GLU A 56 7.95 -2.43 -13.48
CA GLU A 56 6.95 -1.34 -13.41
C GLU A 56 5.53 -1.91 -13.36
N LEU A 57 4.65 -1.26 -12.60
CA LEU A 57 3.25 -1.62 -12.52
C LEU A 57 2.55 -1.19 -13.81
N ASP A 58 1.72 -2.07 -14.37
CA ASP A 58 0.90 -1.73 -15.53
C ASP A 58 -0.34 -0.94 -15.09
N TYR A 59 -0.18 0.38 -15.00
CA TYR A 59 -1.24 1.31 -14.63
C TYR A 59 -2.43 1.34 -15.62
N GLU A 60 -2.29 0.79 -16.84
CA GLU A 60 -3.41 0.68 -17.78
C GLU A 60 -4.35 -0.48 -17.41
N THR A 61 -3.82 -1.50 -16.75
CA THR A 61 -4.57 -2.68 -16.30
C THR A 61 -5.03 -2.60 -14.85
N ILE A 62 -4.48 -1.65 -14.09
CA ILE A 62 -4.78 -1.44 -12.69
C ILE A 62 -5.87 -0.38 -12.55
N ASP A 63 -6.92 -0.73 -11.81
CA ASP A 63 -7.96 0.21 -11.43
C ASP A 63 -7.41 1.23 -10.40
N PRO A 64 -7.48 2.56 -10.67
CA PRO A 64 -6.92 3.57 -9.79
C PRO A 64 -7.59 3.61 -8.41
N ASP A 65 -8.89 3.32 -8.32
CA ASP A 65 -9.62 3.30 -7.04
C ASP A 65 -9.11 2.16 -6.15
N SER A 66 -8.65 1.06 -6.74
CA SER A 66 -8.03 -0.04 -6.00
C SER A 66 -6.73 0.40 -5.31
N LEU A 67 -5.99 1.37 -5.85
CA LEU A 67 -4.74 1.88 -5.26
C LEU A 67 -4.96 2.78 -4.04
N THR A 68 -6.22 3.11 -3.73
CA THR A 68 -6.57 4.01 -2.63
C THR A 68 -6.70 3.32 -1.28
N THR A 69 -6.48 2.00 -1.19
CA THR A 69 -6.65 1.21 0.03
C THR A 69 -5.50 0.22 0.25
N LEU A 70 -5.27 -0.18 1.51
CA LEU A 70 -4.25 -1.20 1.84
C LEU A 70 -4.56 -2.56 1.19
N ARG A 71 -5.85 -2.92 1.04
CA ARG A 71 -6.26 -4.14 0.35
C ARG A 71 -5.78 -4.14 -1.09
N GLY A 72 -6.03 -3.06 -1.84
CA GLY A 72 -5.63 -3.04 -3.24
C GLY A 72 -4.11 -3.01 -3.42
N LEU A 73 -3.38 -2.27 -2.57
CA LEU A 73 -1.91 -2.36 -2.53
C LEU A 73 -1.41 -3.79 -2.27
N SER A 74 -2.08 -4.53 -1.39
CA SER A 74 -1.73 -5.94 -1.12
C SER A 74 -2.03 -6.84 -2.31
N SER A 75 -3.14 -6.59 -3.00
CA SER A 75 -3.51 -7.34 -4.20
C SER A 75 -2.49 -7.16 -5.32
N LEU A 76 -1.81 -6.01 -5.40
CA LEU A 76 -0.69 -5.82 -6.34
C LEU A 76 0.48 -6.74 -6.00
N LEU A 77 0.88 -6.78 -4.74
CA LEU A 77 1.99 -7.62 -4.28
C LEU A 77 1.66 -9.12 -4.35
N GLY A 78 0.39 -9.50 -4.15
CA GLY A 78 -0.07 -10.89 -4.25
C GLY A 78 -0.41 -11.36 -5.67
N ARG A 79 -0.62 -10.45 -6.64
CA ARG A 79 -0.88 -10.80 -8.05
C ARG A 79 0.33 -11.38 -8.76
N ASN A 80 1.52 -11.28 -8.18
CA ASN A 80 2.77 -11.74 -8.79
C ASN A 80 3.15 -13.19 -8.43
N GLU A 81 2.25 -13.96 -7.81
CA GLU A 81 2.42 -15.41 -7.56
C GLU A 81 1.83 -16.32 -8.68
N VAL A 82 1.86 -15.88 -9.94
CA VAL A 82 1.50 -16.72 -11.11
C VAL A 82 2.48 -16.61 -12.26
#